data_AF-A0A2H5PIS9-F1
#
_entry.id   AF-A0A2H5PIS9-F1
#
_cell.length_a   1.000
_cell.length_b   1.000
_cell.length_c   1.000
_cell.angle_alpha   90.00
_cell.angle_beta   90.00
_cell.angle_gamma   90.00
#
_symmetry.space_group_name_H-M   'P 1'
#
loop_
_entity.id
_entity.type
_entity.pdbx_description
1 polymer ?
#
loop_
_entity_poly.entity_id
_entity_poly.type
_entity_poly.pdbx_seq_one_letter_code
_entity_poly.pdbx_strand_id
1 'polypeptide(L)'
;MYHLNDVVLEGEVPFNRAYGMTSFEYPVIDQNDVESHNLDHEQCSPCLQRISRPKIVVDVGGGIDVTLIMITSMYSHIKSNNFDLPHVLAHAPSFSGGTDLFFLNNKQAKLWRNGDVVKFSNFNNALINCQ
;
A
#
# COMPACT_ATOMS: atom_id res chain seq x y z
N MET A 1 -4.91 14.41 -20.78
CA MET A 1 -4.45 13.11 -21.30
C MET A 1 -4.47 13.16 -22.83
N TYR A 2 -3.31 13.36 -23.47
CA TYR A 2 -3.21 13.66 -24.91
C TYR A 2 -2.85 12.46 -25.80
N HIS A 3 -2.75 11.25 -25.25
CA HIS A 3 -2.27 10.06 -25.98
C HIS A 3 -3.28 8.93 -26.11
N LEU A 4 -4.54 9.13 -25.69
CA LEU A 4 -5.54 8.05 -25.63
C LEU A 4 -5.90 7.46 -27.00
N ASN A 5 -5.93 8.28 -28.06
CA ASN A 5 -6.25 7.77 -29.41
C ASN A 5 -5.11 6.90 -29.97
N ASP A 6 -3.85 7.32 -29.80
CA ASP A 6 -2.70 6.62 -30.34
C ASP A 6 -2.47 5.28 -29.61
N VAL A 7 -2.60 5.26 -28.29
CA VAL A 7 -2.39 4.04 -27.49
C VAL A 7 -3.46 2.98 -27.68
N VAL A 8 -4.70 3.37 -28.03
CA VAL A 8 -5.76 2.39 -28.36
C VAL A 8 -5.40 1.62 -29.64
N LEU A 9 -4.75 2.27 -30.60
CA LEU A 9 -4.33 1.65 -31.86
C LEU A 9 -3.08 0.78 -31.69
N GLU A 10 -2.13 1.22 -30.86
CA GLU A 10 -0.84 0.57 -30.67
C GLU A 10 -0.85 -0.49 -29.54
N GLY A 11 -1.90 -0.52 -28.72
CA GLY A 11 -2.04 -1.47 -27.60
C GLY A 11 -1.16 -1.13 -26.39
N GLU A 12 -0.83 0.14 -26.20
CA GLU A 12 0.02 0.62 -25.12
C GLU A 12 -0.77 1.17 -23.92
N VAL A 13 -0.08 1.42 -22.80
CA VAL A 13 -0.66 2.12 -21.64
C VAL A 13 -0.49 3.63 -21.84
N PRO A 14 -1.57 4.44 -21.87
CA PRO A 14 -1.51 5.89 -22.08
C PRO A 14 -0.53 6.61 -21.15
N PHE A 15 -0.52 6.22 -19.88
CA PHE A 15 0.36 6.80 -18.87
C PHE A 15 1.84 6.55 -19.19
N ASN A 16 2.18 5.30 -19.53
CA ASN A 16 3.56 4.93 -19.86
C ASN A 16 4.04 5.67 -21.11
N ARG A 17 3.17 5.90 -22.10
CA ARG A 17 3.52 6.69 -23.28
C ARG A 17 3.78 8.16 -22.96
N ALA A 18 3.02 8.72 -22.02
CA ALA A 18 3.16 10.12 -21.61
C ALA A 18 4.45 10.37 -20.80
N TYR A 19 4.82 9.44 -19.93
CA TYR A 19 5.86 9.65 -18.91
C TYR A 19 7.07 8.71 -19.04
N GLY A 20 7.04 7.75 -19.96
CA GLY A 20 8.13 6.81 -20.20
C GLY A 20 8.37 5.77 -19.09
N MET A 21 7.46 5.69 -18.11
CA MET A 21 7.52 4.80 -16.96
C MET A 21 6.13 4.41 -16.49
N THR A 22 6.02 3.42 -15.62
CA THR A 22 4.72 3.00 -15.09
C THR A 22 4.17 4.00 -14.08
N SER A 23 2.84 4.00 -13.90
CA SER A 23 2.19 4.79 -12.84
C SER A 23 2.60 4.38 -11.43
N PHE A 24 3.23 3.22 -11.24
CA PHE A 24 3.79 2.80 -9.94
C PHE A 24 5.21 3.31 -9.70
N GLU A 25 5.92 3.71 -10.76
CA GLU A 25 7.27 4.25 -10.68
C GLU A 25 7.26 5.78 -10.67
N TYR A 26 6.28 6.39 -11.34
CA TYR A 26 6.15 7.85 -11.42
C TYR A 26 6.06 8.58 -10.07
N PRO A 27 5.34 8.06 -9.05
CA PRO A 27 5.30 8.71 -7.74
C PRO A 27 6.68 8.79 -7.06
N VAL A 28 7.67 7.98 -7.47
CA VAL A 28 9.04 8.08 -6.95
C VAL A 28 9.70 9.41 -7.33
N ILE A 29 9.32 10.00 -8.46
CA ILE A 29 9.94 11.21 -9.01
C ILE A 29 9.07 12.47 -8.90
N ASP A 30 7.78 12.34 -8.61
CA ASP A 30 6.85 13.46 -8.43
C ASP A 30 6.10 13.35 -7.10
N GLN A 31 6.49 14.19 -6.13
CA GLN A 31 5.96 14.16 -4.78
C GLN A 31 4.51 14.67 -4.70
N ASN A 32 4.07 15.52 -5.63
CA ASN A 32 2.67 15.97 -5.67
C ASN A 32 1.74 14.84 -6.10
N ASP A 33 2.23 13.96 -6.98
CA ASP A 33 1.50 12.78 -7.42
C ASP A 33 1.31 11.80 -6.25
N VAL A 34 2.37 11.57 -5.44
CA VAL A 34 2.30 10.76 -4.20
C VAL A 34 1.19 11.26 -3.27
N GLU A 35 1.16 12.57 -3.00
CA GLU A 35 0.16 13.16 -2.11
C GLU A 35 -1.26 12.98 -2.65
N SER A 36 -1.47 13.22 -3.95
CA SER A 36 -2.78 13.05 -4.58
C SER A 36 -3.25 11.59 -4.56
N HIS A 37 -2.36 10.64 -4.83
CA HIS A 37 -2.68 9.21 -4.86
C HIS A 37 -3.04 8.68 -3.48
N ASN A 38 -2.36 9.16 -2.44
CA ASN A 38 -2.65 8.80 -1.05
C ASN A 38 -4.01 9.31 -0.56
N LEU A 39 -4.51 10.42 -1.13
CA LEU A 39 -5.83 10.98 -0.81
C LEU A 39 -6.97 10.27 -1.55
N ASP A 40 -6.75 9.81 -2.78
CA ASP A 40 -7.77 9.09 -3.57
C ASP A 40 -8.13 7.71 -3.00
N HIS A 41 -7.31 7.17 -2.09
CA HIS A 41 -7.58 5.93 -1.34
C HIS A 41 -8.58 6.10 -0.16
N GLU A 42 -9.26 7.24 -0.03
CA GLU A 42 -10.26 7.47 1.02
C GLU A 42 -11.49 6.53 0.91
N GLN A 43 -11.88 5.91 2.04
CA GLN A 43 -12.51 4.59 2.06
C GLN A 43 -13.99 4.50 1.64
N CYS A 44 -14.32 3.32 1.09
CA CYS A 44 -15.65 2.73 1.18
C CYS A 44 -15.98 2.29 2.62
N SER A 45 -16.49 3.20 3.45
CA SER A 45 -16.99 2.89 4.80
C SER A 45 -18.00 1.71 4.85
N PRO A 46 -18.98 1.59 3.93
CA PRO A 46 -19.90 0.44 3.92
C PRO A 46 -19.23 -0.91 3.68
N CYS A 47 -18.11 -0.93 2.96
CA CYS A 47 -17.36 -2.15 2.67
C CYS A 47 -16.74 -2.73 3.94
N LEU A 48 -16.30 -1.87 4.87
CA LEU A 48 -15.68 -2.27 6.13
C LEU A 48 -16.64 -3.01 7.06
N GLN A 49 -17.94 -2.69 7.02
CA GLN A 49 -18.97 -3.36 7.83
C GLN A 49 -19.23 -4.81 7.40
N ARG A 50 -18.81 -5.19 6.18
CA ARG A 50 -18.95 -6.55 5.66
C ARG A 50 -17.77 -7.46 6.04
N ILE A 51 -16.75 -6.91 6.69
CA ILE A 51 -15.60 -7.68 7.16
C ILE A 51 -16.05 -8.55 8.34
N SER A 52 -16.09 -9.86 8.12
CA SER A 52 -16.50 -10.86 9.12
C SER A 52 -15.41 -11.06 10.19
N ARG A 53 -15.29 -10.10 11.13
CA ARG A 53 -14.44 -10.14 12.35
C ARG A 53 -13.21 -11.07 12.27
N PRO A 54 -12.28 -10.83 11.33
CA PRO A 54 -11.07 -11.64 11.19
C PRO A 54 -10.15 -11.41 12.38
N LYS A 55 -9.31 -12.39 12.72
CA LYS A 55 -8.28 -12.18 13.75
C LYS A 55 -7.13 -11.30 13.24
N ILE A 56 -6.83 -11.39 11.95
CA ILE A 56 -5.75 -10.69 11.27
C ILE A 56 -6.27 -10.14 9.95
N VAL A 57 -5.93 -8.90 9.63
CA VAL A 57 -6.14 -8.28 8.32
C VAL A 57 -4.77 -7.94 7.73
N VAL A 58 -4.62 -8.25 6.44
CA VAL A 58 -3.45 -7.86 5.65
C VAL A 58 -3.96 -6.99 4.50
N ASP A 59 -3.52 -5.74 4.47
CA ASP A 59 -3.77 -4.81 3.37
C ASP A 59 -2.56 -4.85 2.43
N VAL A 60 -2.79 -5.06 1.12
CA VAL A 60 -1.73 -5.18 0.11
C VAL A 60 -1.97 -4.10 -0.94
N GLY A 61 -1.02 -3.18 -1.10
CA GLY A 61 -1.23 -1.92 -1.80
C GLY A 61 -2.07 -0.94 -0.96
N GLY A 62 -1.93 -1.00 0.37
CA GLY A 62 -2.76 -0.24 1.31
C GLY A 62 -2.39 1.24 1.44
N GLY A 63 -1.39 1.72 0.70
CA GLY A 63 -0.95 3.10 0.74
C GLY A 63 -0.36 3.46 2.10
N ILE A 64 -0.74 4.62 2.63
CA ILE A 64 -0.32 5.16 3.94
C ILE A 64 -1.24 4.72 5.10
N ASP A 65 -1.79 3.50 5.06
CA ASP A 65 -2.51 2.84 6.16
C ASP A 65 -3.89 3.37 6.56
N VAL A 66 -4.47 4.32 5.83
CA VAL A 66 -5.74 4.97 6.24
C VAL A 66 -6.83 3.92 6.50
N THR A 67 -6.96 2.91 5.63
CA THR A 67 -7.96 1.84 5.73
C THR A 67 -7.78 0.98 6.98
N LEU A 68 -6.54 0.57 7.30
CA LEU A 68 -6.26 -0.24 8.48
C LEU A 68 -6.47 0.55 9.78
N ILE A 69 -6.17 1.85 9.79
CA ILE A 69 -6.47 2.72 10.93
C ILE A 69 -7.98 2.71 11.22
N MET A 70 -8.83 2.78 10.20
CA MET A 70 -10.29 2.70 10.41
C MET A 70 -10.75 1.33 10.88
N ILE A 71 -10.24 0.24 10.29
CA ILE A 71 -10.59 -1.13 10.68
C ILE A 71 -10.20 -1.38 12.14
N THR A 72 -8.98 -1.02 12.54
CA THR A 72 -8.50 -1.21 13.91
C THR A 72 -9.22 -0.31 14.91
N SER A 73 -9.66 0.89 14.52
CA SER A 73 -10.52 1.73 15.36
C SER A 73 -11.91 1.11 15.60
N MET A 74 -12.48 0.39 14.63
CA MET A 74 -13.77 -0.29 14.79
C MET A 74 -13.64 -1.65 15.49
N TYR A 75 -12.50 -2.31 15.32
CA TYR A 75 -12.24 -3.65 15.81
C TYR A 75 -10.85 -3.75 16.44
N SER A 76 -10.70 -3.16 17.63
CA SER A 76 -9.42 -3.07 18.35
C SER A 76 -8.75 -4.40 18.70
N HIS A 77 -9.46 -5.52 18.57
CA HIS A 77 -8.94 -6.87 18.80
C HIS A 77 -8.27 -7.48 17.55
N ILE A 78 -8.34 -6.82 16.40
CA ILE A 78 -7.80 -7.30 15.13
C ILE A 78 -6.35 -6.84 15.00
N LYS A 79 -5.46 -7.78 14.70
CA LYS A 79 -4.10 -7.45 14.26
C LYS A 79 -4.13 -7.00 12.80
N SER A 80 -3.39 -5.96 12.45
CA SER A 80 -3.38 -5.43 11.08
C SER A 80 -1.96 -5.29 10.55
N ASN A 81 -1.78 -5.54 9.26
CA ASN A 81 -0.50 -5.45 8.57
C ASN A 81 -0.71 -4.77 7.21
N ASN A 82 0.11 -3.78 6.87
CA ASN A 82 0.08 -3.14 5.55
C ASN A 82 1.33 -3.47 4.76
N PHE A 83 1.14 -3.80 3.48
CA PHE A 83 2.19 -4.14 2.54
C PHE A 83 2.14 -3.19 1.37
N ASP A 84 3.21 -2.42 1.17
CA ASP A 84 3.31 -1.52 0.02
C ASP A 84 4.78 -1.33 -0.42
N LEU A 85 4.98 -0.51 -1.45
CA LEU A 85 6.28 -0.17 -1.99
C LEU A 85 7.05 0.75 -1.02
N PRO A 86 8.39 0.68 -1.01
CA PRO A 86 9.26 1.52 -0.19
C PRO A 86 8.96 3.01 -0.23
N HIS A 87 8.70 3.56 -1.41
CA HIS A 87 8.47 4.99 -1.57
C HIS A 87 7.09 5.42 -1.04
N VAL A 88 6.09 4.52 -1.03
CA VAL A 88 4.76 4.79 -0.47
C VAL A 88 4.84 4.83 1.05
N LEU A 89 5.37 3.76 1.65
CA LEU A 89 5.48 3.63 3.11
C LEU A 89 6.46 4.62 3.76
N ALA A 90 7.42 5.18 3.01
CA ALA A 90 8.28 6.26 3.49
C ALA A 90 7.50 7.53 3.87
N HIS A 91 6.31 7.72 3.30
CA HIS A 91 5.42 8.84 3.56
C HIS A 91 4.29 8.48 4.55
N ALA A 92 4.25 7.24 5.04
CA ALA A 92 3.26 6.84 6.02
C ALA A 92 3.52 7.55 7.37
N PRO A 93 2.48 8.06 8.06
CA PRO A 93 2.64 8.69 9.35
C PRO A 93 3.27 7.71 10.37
N SER A 94 4.15 8.23 11.24
CA SER A 94 4.82 7.43 12.26
C SER A 94 3.80 6.78 13.20
N PHE A 95 3.94 5.46 13.34
CA PHE A 95 2.91 4.54 13.82
C PHE A 95 2.45 4.77 15.26
N SER A 96 1.15 4.95 15.47
CA SER A 96 0.53 4.99 16.80
C SER A 96 -0.57 3.94 17.02
N GLY A 97 -0.74 2.97 16.10
CA GLY A 97 -1.96 2.12 16.05
C GLY A 97 -1.79 0.61 16.19
N GLY A 98 -0.57 0.06 16.33
CA GLY A 98 -0.38 -1.40 16.42
C GLY A 98 -0.51 -2.16 15.09
N THR A 99 -0.41 -1.45 13.97
CA THR A 99 -0.29 -2.02 12.62
C THR A 99 1.19 -2.33 12.34
N ASP A 100 1.49 -3.44 11.68
CA ASP A 100 2.86 -3.76 11.22
C ASP A 100 3.03 -3.34 9.75
N LEU A 101 4.11 -2.63 9.41
CA LEU A 101 4.42 -2.23 8.03
C LEU A 101 5.37 -3.19 7.34
N PHE A 102 5.05 -3.55 6.10
CA PHE A 102 5.87 -4.43 5.29
C PHE A 102 6.21 -3.82 3.93
N PHE A 103 7.49 -3.61 3.70
CA PHE A 103 8.01 -3.12 2.42
C PHE A 103 8.19 -4.26 1.43
N LEU A 104 7.67 -4.12 0.21
CA LEU A 104 7.91 -5.07 -0.89
C LEU A 104 8.94 -4.52 -1.87
N ASN A 105 10.07 -5.20 -2.01
CA ASN A 105 11.05 -4.95 -3.07
C ASN A 105 11.45 -6.30 -3.68
N ASN A 106 11.45 -6.44 -5.01
CA ASN A 106 12.09 -7.55 -5.77
C ASN A 106 12.22 -8.90 -5.03
N LYS A 107 11.11 -9.40 -4.46
CA LYS A 107 10.95 -10.66 -3.70
C LYS A 107 11.40 -10.68 -2.22
N GLN A 108 11.70 -9.55 -1.58
CA GLN A 108 11.96 -9.44 -0.15
C GLN A 108 10.87 -8.60 0.53
N ALA A 109 10.58 -8.95 1.78
CA ALA A 109 9.72 -8.16 2.65
C ALA A 109 10.55 -7.59 3.81
N LYS A 110 10.30 -6.35 4.23
CA LYS A 110 10.90 -5.79 5.45
C LYS A 110 9.82 -5.30 6.39
N LEU A 111 9.82 -5.77 7.63
CA LEU A 111 8.94 -5.30 8.69
C LEU A 111 9.58 -4.11 9.42
N TRP A 112 8.81 -3.04 9.61
CA TRP A 112 9.13 -1.98 10.56
C TRP A 112 8.28 -2.14 11.82
N ARG A 113 8.92 -2.39 12.97
CA ARG A 113 8.24 -2.52 14.27
C ARG A 113 9.03 -1.79 15.34
N ASN A 114 8.42 -0.78 15.97
CA ASN A 114 9.03 -0.02 17.08
C ASN A 114 10.45 0.53 16.79
N GLY A 115 10.74 0.90 15.53
CA GLY A 115 12.05 1.40 15.11
C GLY A 115 13.03 0.32 14.63
N ASP A 116 12.70 -0.96 14.78
CA ASP A 116 13.51 -2.08 14.27
C ASP A 116 13.06 -2.51 12.86
N VAL A 117 14.04 -2.89 12.04
CA VAL A 117 13.82 -3.42 10.68
C VAL A 117 14.12 -4.91 10.63
N VAL A 118 13.10 -5.74 10.45
CA VAL A 118 13.25 -7.18 10.25
C VAL A 118 13.17 -7.50 8.76
N LYS A 119 14.15 -8.22 8.21
CA LYS A 119 14.17 -8.62 6.79
C LYS A 119 13.67 -10.05 6.63
N PHE A 120 12.80 -10.27 5.65
CA PHE A 120 12.33 -11.58 5.24
C PHE A 120 12.79 -11.89 3.82
N SER A 121 13.15 -13.15 3.59
CA SER A 121 13.61 -13.62 2.29
C SER A 121 12.53 -13.62 1.21
N ASN A 122 11.24 -13.57 1.59
CA ASN A 122 10.10 -13.39 0.70
C ASN A 122 8.80 -12.99 1.43
N PHE A 123 7.78 -12.64 0.64
CA PHE A 123 6.45 -12.26 1.11
C PHE A 123 5.77 -13.36 1.93
N ASN A 124 5.85 -14.62 1.52
CA ASN A 124 5.24 -15.73 2.25
C ASN A 124 5.83 -15.87 3.66
N ASN A 125 7.14 -15.70 3.79
CA ASN A 125 7.81 -15.74 5.08
C ASN A 125 7.40 -14.56 5.98
N ALA A 126 7.15 -13.38 5.40
CA ALA A 126 6.57 -12.27 6.14
C ALA A 126 5.13 -12.58 6.61
N LEU A 127 4.28 -13.10 5.73
CA LEU A 127 2.89 -13.46 6.07
C LEU A 127 2.78 -14.49 7.20
N ILE A 128 3.67 -15.48 7.24
CA ILE A 128 3.69 -16.48 8.32
C ILE A 128 3.98 -15.82 9.67
N ASN A 129 4.78 -14.75 9.70
CA ASN A 129 5.10 -14.02 10.93
C ASN A 129 4.01 -13.03 11.36
N CYS A 130 2.98 -12.82 10.53
CA CYS A 130 1.81 -12.01 10.87
C CYS A 130 0.75 -12.79 11.68
N GLN A 131 0.88 -14.13 11.78
CA GLN A 131 -0.03 -15.01 12.52
C GLN A 131 0.22 -14.96 14.03
#